data_AF-A0A6N3FMR9-F1
#
_entry.id   AF-A0A6N3FMR9-F1
#
_cell.length_a   1.000
_cell.length_b   1.000
_cell.length_c   1.000
_cell.angle_alpha   90.00
_cell.angle_beta   90.00
_cell.angle_gamma   90.00
#
_symmetry.space_group_name_H-M   'P 1'
#
loop_
_entity.id
_entity.type
_entity.pdbx_description
1 polymer ?
#
loop_
_entity_poly.entity_id
_entity_poly.type
_entity_poly.pdbx_seq_one_letter_code
_entity_poly.pdbx_strand_id
1 'polypeptide(L)'
;MKKSMFSIQQWEEIVNQYQCFNGTINQFCQTKGITKAQLYYYRKKFNDQNQDSIEFCQVTLESTKVTKSYSDTNVTFELRIVF
;
A
#
# COMPACT_ATOMS: atom_id res chain seq x y z
N MET A 1 -14.09 26.68 -4.67
CA MET A 1 -13.01 25.72 -4.38
C MET A 1 -12.04 25.70 -5.56
N LYS A 2 -10.79 26.14 -5.36
CA LYS A 2 -9.78 26.11 -6.43
C LYS A 2 -9.39 24.65 -6.66
N LYS A 3 -9.85 24.07 -7.77
CA LYS A 3 -9.51 22.72 -8.20
C LYS A 3 -8.09 22.80 -8.79
N SER A 4 -7.05 22.82 -7.95
CA SER A 4 -5.69 22.58 -8.45
C SER A 4 -5.67 21.13 -8.93
N MET A 5 -5.74 20.96 -10.24
CA MET A 5 -5.67 19.66 -10.88
C MET A 5 -4.26 19.12 -10.61
N PHE A 6 -4.16 18.08 -9.78
CA PHE A 6 -2.88 17.41 -9.53
C PHE A 6 -2.22 17.04 -10.86
N SER A 7 -0.90 17.23 -10.94
CA SER A 7 -0.11 16.76 -12.07
C SER A 7 -0.10 15.23 -12.13
N ILE A 8 0.36 14.67 -13.25
CA ILE A 8 0.44 13.20 -13.42
C ILE A 8 1.37 12.58 -12.36
N GLN A 9 2.53 13.21 -12.09
CA GLN A 9 3.47 12.75 -11.05
C GLN A 9 2.85 12.78 -9.65
N GLN A 10 2.05 13.82 -9.35
CA GLN A 10 1.34 13.89 -8.07
C GLN A 10 0.28 12.78 -7.94
N TRP A 11 -0.40 12.43 -9.03
CA TRP A 11 -1.34 11.31 -9.03
C TRP A 11 -0.65 9.97 -8.82
N GLU A 12 0.52 9.78 -9.41
CA GLU A 12 1.33 8.57 -9.23
C GLU A 12 1.74 8.42 -7.76
N GLU A 13 2.23 9.50 -7.14
CA GLU A 13 2.56 9.50 -5.71
C GLU A 13 1.34 9.20 -4.83
N ILE A 14 0.19 9.80 -5.12
CA ILE A 14 -1.06 9.53 -4.41
C ILE A 14 -1.47 8.06 -4.53
N VAL A 15 -1.36 7.46 -5.71
CA VAL A 15 -1.70 6.05 -5.92
C VAL A 15 -0.72 5.14 -5.16
N ASN A 16 0.58 5.43 -5.17
CA ASN A 16 1.59 4.66 -4.42
C ASN A 16 1.36 4.77 -2.91
N GLN A 17 1.05 5.96 -2.41
CA GLN A 17 0.71 6.14 -0.99
C GLN A 17 -0.56 5.37 -0.59
N TYR A 18 -1.54 5.22 -1.49
CA TYR A 18 -2.73 4.41 -1.23
C TYR A 18 -2.41 2.92 -1.11
N GLN A 19 -1.44 2.38 -1.88
CA GLN A 19 -1.05 0.96 -1.81
C GLN A 19 -0.50 0.58 -0.44
N CYS A 20 0.21 1.50 0.22
CA CYS A 20 0.77 1.30 1.56
C CYS A 20 -0.14 1.85 2.69
N PHE A 21 -1.33 2.38 2.37
CA PHE A 21 -2.19 3.03 3.36
C PHE A 21 -2.94 2.00 4.21
N ASN A 22 -2.68 2.01 5.51
CA ASN A 22 -3.39 1.15 6.45
C ASN A 22 -4.70 1.82 6.90
N GLY A 23 -5.77 1.59 6.14
CA GLY A 23 -7.09 2.14 6.44
C GLY A 23 -8.09 1.96 5.29
N THR A 24 -9.24 2.62 5.40
CA THR A 24 -10.28 2.55 4.36
C THR A 24 -10.02 3.57 3.25
N ILE A 25 -10.51 3.25 2.05
CA ILE A 25 -10.49 4.18 0.91
C ILE A 25 -11.17 5.53 1.21
N ASN A 26 -12.22 5.52 2.05
CA ASN A 26 -12.91 6.74 2.48
C ASN A 26 -11.97 7.68 3.23
N GLN A 27 -11.26 7.14 4.23
CA GLN A 27 -10.32 7.91 5.05
C GLN A 27 -9.19 8.47 4.18
N PHE A 28 -8.64 7.65 3.28
CA PHE A 28 -7.59 8.10 2.37
C PHE A 28 -8.04 9.26 1.47
N CYS A 29 -9.21 9.10 0.83
CA CYS A 29 -9.78 10.12 -0.06
C CYS A 29 -10.08 11.43 0.68
N GLN A 30 -10.59 11.35 1.92
CA GLN A 30 -10.82 12.53 2.77
C GLN A 30 -9.52 13.25 3.10
N THR A 31 -8.48 12.53 3.54
CA THR A 31 -7.17 13.10 3.88
C THR A 31 -6.51 13.81 2.69
N LYS A 32 -6.67 13.25 1.48
CA LYS A 32 -6.09 13.83 0.25
C LYS A 32 -6.98 14.85 -0.44
N GLY A 33 -8.22 15.04 0.00
CA GLY A 33 -9.18 15.92 -0.67
C GLY A 33 -9.56 15.47 -2.08
N ILE A 34 -9.56 14.16 -2.33
CA ILE A 34 -9.89 13.55 -3.63
C ILE A 34 -11.16 12.71 -3.55
N THR A 35 -11.76 12.45 -4.69
CA THR A 35 -12.88 11.50 -4.80
C THR A 35 -12.38 10.09 -5.09
N LYS A 36 -13.18 9.08 -4.70
CA LYS A 36 -12.91 7.68 -5.05
C LYS A 36 -12.79 7.45 -6.54
N ALA A 37 -13.68 8.09 -7.33
CA ALA A 37 -13.70 7.94 -8.78
C ALA A 37 -12.36 8.38 -9.41
N GLN A 38 -11.77 9.47 -8.91
CA GLN A 38 -10.45 9.91 -9.35
C GLN A 38 -9.38 8.88 -8.96
N LEU A 39 -9.36 8.41 -7.71
CA LEU A 39 -8.40 7.41 -7.26
C LEU A 39 -8.46 6.13 -8.11
N TYR A 40 -9.67 5.61 -8.39
CA TYR A 40 -9.85 4.43 -9.24
C TYR A 40 -9.40 4.67 -10.68
N TYR A 41 -9.75 5.83 -11.25
CA TYR A 41 -9.35 6.18 -12.61
C TYR A 41 -7.83 6.18 -12.76
N TYR A 42 -7.11 6.87 -11.87
CA TYR A 42 -5.65 6.95 -11.95
C TYR A 42 -4.97 5.62 -11.59
N ARG A 43 -5.51 4.87 -10.63
CA ARG A 43 -5.03 3.52 -10.34
C ARG A 43 -5.13 2.61 -11.56
N LYS A 44 -6.28 2.62 -12.26
CA LYS A 44 -6.44 1.86 -13.51
C LYS A 44 -5.48 2.36 -14.58
N LYS A 45 -5.40 3.68 -14.78
CA LYS A 45 -4.51 4.29 -15.77
C LYS A 45 -3.06 3.86 -15.58
N PHE A 46 -2.53 3.91 -14.36
CA PHE A 46 -1.15 3.49 -14.08
C PHE A 46 -0.98 1.97 -14.15
N ASN A 47 -2.00 1.18 -13.83
CA ASN A 47 -1.94 -0.27 -13.98
C ASN A 47 -1.91 -0.69 -15.46
N ASP A 48 -2.74 -0.07 -16.30
CA ASP A 48 -2.77 -0.32 -17.75
C ASP A 48 -1.47 0.17 -18.42
N GLN A 49 -0.84 1.21 -17.88
CA GLN A 49 0.50 1.66 -18.31
C GLN A 49 1.64 0.76 -17.82
N ASN A 50 1.45 0.03 -16.71
CA ASN A 50 2.44 -0.86 -16.12
C ASN A 50 2.18 -2.35 -16.42
N GLN A 51 1.28 -2.67 -17.36
CA GLN A 51 0.99 -4.07 -17.71
C GLN A 51 2.22 -4.78 -18.34
N ASP A 52 3.18 -4.01 -18.85
CA ASP A 52 4.48 -4.51 -19.33
C ASP A 52 5.60 -4.48 -18.25
N SER A 53 5.33 -3.97 -17.04
CA SER A 53 6.32 -3.69 -15.99
C SER A 53 5.85 -4.14 -14.61
N ILE A 54 5.32 -5.37 -14.49
CA ILE A 54 5.18 -6.03 -13.19
C ILE A 54 6.59 -6.28 -12.63
N GLU A 55 7.19 -5.24 -12.06
CA GLU A 55 8.38 -5.32 -11.25
C GLU A 55 7.93 -5.78 -9.87
N PHE A 56 8.10 -7.08 -9.62
CA PHE A 56 8.02 -7.61 -8.26
C PHE A 56 9.09 -6.90 -7.42
N CYS A 57 8.68 -6.00 -6.52
CA CYS A 57 9.56 -5.54 -5.46
C CYS A 57 9.89 -6.74 -4.57
N GLN A 58 11.11 -7.27 -4.73
CA GLN A 58 11.65 -8.28 -3.84
C GLN A 58 11.81 -7.65 -2.44
N VAL A 59 10.89 -7.96 -1.53
CA VAL A 59 11.03 -7.59 -0.13
C VAL A 59 11.76 -8.72 0.58
N THR A 60 13.02 -8.48 0.93
CA THR A 60 13.77 -9.40 1.80
C THR A 60 13.33 -9.15 3.24
N LEU A 61 12.53 -10.06 3.79
CA LEU A 61 12.22 -10.06 5.22
C LEU A 61 13.37 -10.73 5.98
N GLU A 62 14.15 -9.95 6.72
CA GLU A 62 15.08 -10.52 7.68
C GLU A 62 14.28 -11.15 8.83
N SER A 63 14.31 -12.48 8.92
CA SER A 63 13.71 -13.22 10.04
C SER A 63 14.48 -12.89 11.32
N THR A 64 14.02 -11.89 12.05
CA THR A 64 14.46 -11.67 13.42
C THR A 64 13.69 -12.65 14.30
N LYS A 65 14.39 -13.67 14.83
CA LYS A 65 13.84 -14.51 15.90
C LYS A 65 13.55 -13.61 17.11
N VAL A 66 12.31 -13.16 17.25
CA VAL A 66 11.88 -12.41 18.42
C VAL A 66 11.58 -13.41 19.53
N THR A 67 12.58 -13.71 20.36
CA THR A 67 12.38 -14.44 21.61
C THR A 67 11.79 -13.47 22.63
N LYS A 68 10.46 -13.42 22.76
CA LYS A 68 9.82 -12.82 23.93
C LYS A 68 9.81 -13.86 25.04
N SER A 69 10.61 -13.63 26.09
CA SER A 69 10.47 -14.39 27.33
C SER A 69 9.23 -13.90 28.07
N TYR A 70 8.18 -14.71 28.05
CA TYR A 70 7.14 -14.65 29.07
C TYR A 70 7.56 -15.60 30.19
N SER A 71 7.38 -15.19 31.44
CA SER A 71 7.56 -16.10 32.57
C SER A 71 6.65 -17.31 32.38
N ASP A 72 7.29 -18.46 32.16
CA ASP A 72 6.77 -19.83 32.20
C ASP A 72 6.02 -20.42 31.00
N THR A 73 6.19 -19.92 29.76
CA THR A 73 5.94 -20.78 28.59
C THR A 73 6.67 -20.30 27.34
N ASN A 74 7.57 -21.14 26.82
CA ASN A 74 8.15 -20.92 25.49
C ASN A 74 7.07 -21.24 24.45
N VAL A 75 6.51 -20.19 23.82
CA VAL A 75 5.54 -20.35 22.72
C VAL A 75 6.24 -20.03 21.40
N THR A 76 6.41 -21.05 20.58
CA THR A 76 6.90 -20.93 19.20
C THR A 76 5.71 -20.86 18.26
N PHE A 77 5.67 -19.86 17.38
CA PHE A 77 4.67 -19.76 16.32
C PHE A 77 5.35 -19.98 14.97
N GLU A 78 4.78 -20.88 14.16
CA GLU A 78 5.15 -21.08 12.76
C GLU A 78 4.25 -20.20 11.88
N LEU A 79 4.85 -19.28 11.12
CA LEU A 79 4.13 -18.46 10.15
C LEU A 79 4.10 -19.17 8.80
N ARG A 80 2.91 -19.52 8.31
CA ARG A 80 2.72 -20.08 6.97
C ARG A 80 2.13 -19.03 6.05
N ILE A 81 2.90 -18.61 5.05
CA ILE A 81 2.44 -17.74 3.96
C ILE A 81 2.07 -18.61 2.77
N VAL A 82 0.92 -18.38 2.16
CA VAL A 82 0.42 -19.09 0.97
C VAL A 82 0.32 -18.06 -0.16
N PHE A 83 0.87 -18.40 -1.33
CA PHE A 83 0.77 -17.63 -2.57
C PHE A 83 -0.36 -18.15 -3.44
#